data_AF-A0A840PI15-F1
#
_entry.id   AF-A0A840PI15-F1
#
_cell.length_a   1.000
_cell.length_b   1.000
_cell.length_c   1.000
_cell.angle_alpha   90.00
_cell.angle_beta   90.00
_cell.angle_gamma   90.00
#
_symmetry.space_group_name_H-M   'P 1'
#
loop_
_entity.id
_entity.type
_entity.pdbx_description
1 polymer ?
#
loop_
_entity_poly.entity_id
_entity_poly.type
_entity_poly.pdbx_seq_one_letter_code
_entity_poly.pdbx_strand_id
1 'polypeptide(L)' 'MDEITNGVAANRLPVSWRKSRYSNPNGNCVEVATLPQGGIAMRNSRHPEGPALIYTPAEIAAFILGAKDGEFDDLIA' A
#
# COMPACT_ATOMS: atom_id res chain seq x y z
N MET A 1 13.51 -1.48 18.38
CA MET A 1 12.77 -1.69 17.12
C MET A 1 12.53 -0.31 16.55
N ASP A 2 12.96 -0.06 15.32
CA ASP A 2 12.67 1.21 14.67
C ASP A 2 11.15 1.43 14.66
N GLU A 3 10.73 2.63 15.03
CA GLU A 3 9.31 2.99 15.05
C GLU A 3 8.76 2.93 13.62
N ILE A 4 7.73 2.13 13.41
CA ILE A 4 7.07 2.05 12.10
C ILE A 4 6.08 3.21 12.00
N THR A 5 6.55 4.29 11.38
CA THR A 5 5.76 5.49 11.10
C THR A 5 5.51 5.64 9.61
N ASN A 6 4.56 6.50 9.25
CA ASN A 6 4.35 6.89 7.86
C ASN A 6 5.64 7.51 7.29
N GLY A 7 6.05 7.08 6.09
CA GLY A 7 7.27 7.52 5.43
C GLY A 7 8.51 6.66 5.70
N VAL A 8 8.41 5.62 6.52
CA VAL A 8 9.50 4.66 6.76
C VAL A 8 9.97 4.00 5.46
N ALA A 9 11.28 3.75 5.33
CA ALA A 9 11.81 3.03 4.17
C ALA A 9 11.21 1.62 4.07
N ALA A 10 10.60 1.30 2.93
CA ALA A 10 9.83 0.08 2.75
C ALA A 10 10.68 -1.21 2.86
N ASN A 11 11.97 -1.13 2.56
CA ASN A 11 12.91 -2.25 2.70
C ASN A 11 13.29 -2.57 4.16
N ARG A 12 12.97 -1.69 5.11
CA ARG A 12 13.16 -1.94 6.55
C ARG A 12 11.97 -2.65 7.19
N LEU A 13 10.85 -2.77 6.48
CA LEU A 13 9.66 -3.47 6.98
C LEU A 13 9.81 -4.98 6.72
N PRO A 14 9.85 -5.82 7.77
CA PRO A 14 9.97 -7.28 7.62
C PRO A 14 8.62 -7.91 7.27
N VAL A 15 8.07 -7.56 6.11
CA VAL A 15 6.72 -7.94 5.68
C VAL A 15 6.70 -8.54 4.28
N SER A 16 5.67 -9.34 4.01
CA SER A 16 5.42 -9.89 2.68
C SER A 16 4.55 -8.94 1.87
N TRP A 17 5.15 -8.31 0.87
CA TRP A 17 4.46 -7.39 -0.04
C TRP A 17 3.59 -8.15 -1.03
N ARG A 18 2.33 -7.72 -1.16
CA ARG A 18 1.36 -8.26 -2.11
C ARG A 18 0.97 -7.21 -3.14
N LYS A 19 1.08 -7.61 -4.41
CA LYS A 19 0.66 -6.83 -5.57
C LYS A 19 -0.76 -7.20 -5.99
N SER A 20 -1.50 -6.25 -6.58
CA SER A 20 -2.78 -6.54 -7.20
C SER A 20 -2.62 -7.47 -8.41
N ARG A 21 -3.54 -8.43 -8.58
CA ARG A 21 -3.61 -9.27 -9.79
C ARG A 21 -3.94 -8.47 -11.06
N TYR A 22 -4.51 -7.27 -10.91
CA TYR A 22 -4.82 -6.37 -12.02
C TYR A 22 -3.59 -5.58 -12.51
N SER A 23 -2.44 -5.72 -11.83
CA SER A 23 -1.21 -5.06 -12.25
C SER A 23 -0.50 -5.84 -13.36
N ASN A 24 -0.08 -5.14 -14.41
CA ASN A 24 0.73 -5.70 -15.50
C ASN A 24 2.17 -6.01 -15.00
N PRO A 25 2.89 -7.03 -15.53
CA PRO A 25 4.28 -7.33 -15.13
C PRO A 25 5.27 -6.18 -15.38
N ASN A 26 4.93 -5.25 -16.28
CA ASN A 26 5.80 -4.16 -16.73
C ASN A 26 5.78 -2.91 -15.83
N GLY A 27 5.27 -2.99 -14.59
CA GLY A 27 5.40 -1.95 -13.56
C GLY A 27 4.17 -1.05 -13.36
N ASN A 28 4.32 -0.03 -12.50
CA ASN A 28 3.25 0.86 -11.95
C ASN A 28 2.36 0.23 -10.87
N CYS A 29 2.85 -0.78 -10.17
CA CYS A 29 2.02 -1.52 -9.23
C CYS A 29 2.10 -0.90 -7.84
N VAL A 30 0.94 -0.67 -7.24
CA VAL A 30 0.84 -0.44 -5.79
C VAL A 30 0.93 -1.80 -5.11
N GLU A 31 1.76 -1.90 -4.08
CA GLU A 31 1.92 -3.09 -3.25
C GLU A 31 1.50 -2.79 -1.82
N VAL A 32 0.87 -3.77 -1.17
CA VAL A 32 0.37 -3.65 0.20
C VAL A 32 0.83 -4.81 1.07
N ALA A 33 1.02 -4.57 2.35
CA ALA A 33 1.41 -5.59 3.32
C ALA A 33 0.77 -5.34 4.70
N THR A 34 0.44 -6.41 5.43
CA THR A 34 0.03 -6.30 6.84
C THR A 34 1.27 -6.16 7.72
N LEU A 35 1.24 -5.21 8.65
CA LEU A 35 2.28 -5.03 9.65
C LEU A 35 2.00 -5.91 10.88
N PRO A 36 3.05 -6.37 11.61
CA PRO A 36 2.88 -7.16 12.84
C PRO A 36 2.02 -6.48 13.91
N GLN A 37 2.06 -5.14 13.96
CA GLN A 37 1.31 -4.30 14.90
C GLN A 37 -0.11 -3.92 14.43
N GLY A 38 -0.60 -4.54 13.35
CA GLY A 38 -1.99 -4.37 12.88
C GLY A 38 -2.23 -3.23 11.89
N GLY A 39 -1.21 -2.47 11.49
CA GLY A 39 -1.30 -1.50 10.40
C GLY A 39 -1.18 -2.14 9.01
N ILE A 40 -1.45 -1.35 7.97
CA ILE A 40 -1.27 -1.72 6.56
C ILE A 40 -0.23 -0.80 5.95
N ALA A 41 0.83 -1.37 5.40
CA ALA A 41 1.82 -0.63 4.64
C ALA A 41 1.46 -0.63 3.15
N MET A 42 1.67 0.49 2.47
CA MET A 42 1.52 0.65 1.03
C MET A 42 2.80 1.23 0.44
N ARG A 43 3.27 0.69 -0.69
CA ARG A 43 4.44 1.21 -1.40
C ARG A 43 4.27 1.17 -2.92
N ASN A 44 5.13 1.90 -3.61
CA ASN A 44 5.27 1.85 -5.06
C ASN A 44 6.29 0.77 -5.46
N SER A 45 5.90 -0.21 -6.30
CA SER A 45 6.79 -1.29 -6.71
C SER A 45 8.00 -0.82 -7.53
N ARG A 46 7.97 0.39 -8.13
CA ARG A 46 9.14 0.98 -8.83
C ARG A 46 10.21 1.49 -7.88
N HIS A 47 9.85 1.74 -6.63
CA HIS A 47 10.75 2.22 -5.58
C HIS A 47 10.62 1.30 -4.35
N PRO A 48 11.06 0.03 -4.44
CA PRO A 48 10.87 -0.95 -3.37
C PRO A 48 11.57 -0.58 -2.05
N GLU A 49 12.55 0.32 -2.11
CA GLU A 49 13.25 0.90 -0.95
C GLU A 49 12.75 2.29 -0.57
N GLY A 50 11.84 2.86 -1.37
CA GLY A 50 11.24 4.16 -1.12
C GLY A 50 10.33 4.17 0.11
N PRO A 51 9.71 5.32 0.41
CA PRO A 51 8.84 5.44 1.57
C PRO A 51 7.60 4.54 1.43
N ALA A 52 7.24 3.88 2.53
CA ALA A 52 5.96 3.22 2.71
C ALA A 52 4.98 4.15 3.44
N LEU A 53 3.75 4.23 2.93
CA LEU A 53 2.65 4.86 3.63
C LEU A 53 2.05 3.84 4.61
N ILE A 54 1.82 4.26 5.85
CA ILE A 54 1.26 3.40 6.89
C ILE A 54 -0.15 3.86 7.20
N TYR A 55 -1.11 2.95 7.04
CA TYR A 55 -2.53 3.16 7.28
C TYR A 55 -3.05 2.25 8.39
N THR A 56 -4.11 2.67 9.03
CA THR A 56 -4.94 1.83 9.89
C THR A 56 -5.81 0.89 9.03
N PRO A 57 -6.30 -0.23 9.61
CA PRO A 57 -7.29 -1.06 8.94
C PRO A 57 -8.57 -0.32 8.55
N ALA A 58 -8.99 0.67 9.35
CA ALA A 58 -10.20 1.45 9.09
C ALA A 58 -10.06 2.34 7.85
N GLU A 59 -8.91 3.01 7.69
CA GLU A 59 -8.62 3.83 6.50
C GLU A 59 -8.58 2.97 5.23
N ILE A 60 -7.96 1.79 5.29
CA ILE A 60 -7.94 0.87 4.14
C ILE A 60 -9.32 0.31 3.84
N ALA A 61 -10.14 0.01 4.85
CA ALA A 61 -11.51 -0.43 4.65
C ALA A 61 -12.35 0.64 3.96
N ALA A 62 -12.26 1.89 4.41
CA ALA A 62 -12.93 3.03 3.78
C ALA A 62 -12.47 3.22 2.32
N PHE A 63 -11.17 3.20 2.07
CA PHE A 63 -10.62 3.32 0.71
C PHE A 63 -11.12 2.20 -0.22
N ILE A 64 -11.16 0.94 0.25
CA ILE A 64 -11.65 -0.18 -0.55
C ILE A 64 -13.15 -0.04 -0.87
N LEU A 65 -13.95 0.47 0.06
CA LEU A 65 -15.37 0.71 -0.17
C LEU A 65 -15.57 1.80 -1.24
N GLY A 66 -14.94 2.96 -1.08
CA GLY A 66 -15.02 4.04 -2.08
C GLY A 66 -14.52 3.63 -3.46
N ALA A 67 -13.41 2.89 -3.52
CA ALA A 67 -12.91 2.34 -4.78
C ALA A 67 -13.86 1.32 -5.45
N LYS A 68 -14.64 0.57 -4.66
CA LYS A 68 -15.67 -0.34 -5.20
C LYS A 68 -16.92 0.39 -5.67
N ASP A 69 -17.24 1.49 -5.01
CA ASP A 69 -18.37 2.36 -5.38
C ASP A 69 -18.05 3.26 -6.59
N GLY A 70 -16.80 3.21 -7.08
CA GLY A 70 -16.35 3.97 -8.25
C GLY A 70 -16.02 5.44 -7.93
N GLU A 71 -15.83 5.79 -6.65
CA GLU A 71 -15.61 7.18 -6.19
C GLU A 71 -14.37 7.86 -6.80
N PHE A 72 -13.47 7.09 -7.40
CA PHE A 72 -12.18 7.56 -7.93
C PHE A 72 -12.00 7.25 -9.43
N ASP A 73 -13.04 6.80 -10.13
CA ASP A 73 -12.94 6.43 -11.55
C ASP A 73 -12.66 7.65 -12.45
N ASP A 74 -13.04 8.85 -12.02
CA ASP A 74 -12.78 10.11 -12.71
C ASP A 74 -11.28 10.45 -12.82
N LEU A 75 -10.45 9.91 -11.92
CA LEU A 75 -8.99 10.11 -11.95
C LEU A 75 -8.30 9.44 -13.15
N ILE A 76 -8.98 8.54 -13.85
CA ILE A 76 -8.45 7.79 -15.00
C ILE A 76 -9.31 7.93 -16.27
N ALA A 77 -10.28 8.85 -16.26
CA ALA A 77 -11.15 9.15 -17.38
C ALA A 77 -10.45 9.90 -18.52
#